data_AF-A0A920RB11-F1
#
_entry.id   AF-A0A920RB11-F1
#
_cell.length_a   1.000
_cell.length_b   1.000
_cell.length_c   1.000
_cell.angle_alpha   90.00
_cell.angle_beta   90.00
_cell.angle_gamma   90.00
#
_symmetry.space_group_name_H-M   'P 1'
#
loop_
_entity.id
_entity.type
_entity.pdbx_description
1 polymer ?
#
loop_
_entity_poly.entity_id
_entity_poly.type
_entity_poly.pdbx_seq_one_letter_code
_entity_poly.pdbx_strand_id
1 'polypeptide(L)'
;MVAKVTLRGERMYEFLERLVDIAIPRIRDFRGLSPRSFDGRGNFAMGVNEQIIFPEIDYDKIDTLRGLDITITTTAQNDDEGRALLTALRFPFRGMPSANEEKTEAKEETAPWGLKKLLLLKKLNKL
;
A
#
# COMPACT_ATOMS: atom_id res chain seq x y z
N MET A 1 -21.73 11.97 -20.68
CA MET A 1 -21.05 13.19 -20.18
C MET A 1 -19.89 12.73 -19.30
N VAL A 2 -18.66 13.18 -19.54
CA VAL A 2 -17.48 12.77 -18.75
C VAL A 2 -17.22 13.86 -17.72
N ALA A 3 -17.12 13.49 -16.45
CA ALA A 3 -16.70 14.39 -15.38
C ALA A 3 -15.19 14.27 -15.19
N LYS A 4 -14.49 15.39 -14.99
CA LYS A 4 -13.06 15.42 -14.65
C LYS A 4 -12.83 16.36 -13.48
N VAL A 5 -11.94 15.97 -12.57
CA VAL A 5 -11.54 16.78 -11.43
C VAL A 5 -10.02 16.78 -11.37
N THR A 6 -9.44 17.93 -11.05
CA THR A 6 -8.00 18.06 -10.79
C THR A 6 -7.82 18.54 -9.37
N LEU A 7 -7.15 17.73 -8.54
CA LEU A 7 -6.81 18.07 -7.17
C LEU A 7 -5.39 18.66 -7.13
N ARG A 8 -5.18 19.70 -6.33
CA ARG A 8 -3.88 20.37 -6.13
C ARG A 8 -3.74 20.82 -4.68
N GLY A 9 -2.50 20.96 -4.20
CA GLY A 9 -2.21 21.39 -2.83
C GLY A 9 -2.64 20.36 -1.78
N GLU A 10 -3.11 20.82 -0.63
CA GLU A 10 -3.46 19.97 0.52
C GLU A 10 -4.52 18.91 0.17
N ARG A 11 -5.58 19.30 -0.56
CA ARG A 11 -6.67 18.40 -0.95
C ARG A 11 -6.21 17.21 -1.80
N MET A 12 -5.09 17.36 -2.51
CA MET A 12 -4.49 16.26 -3.28
C MET A 12 -3.86 15.24 -2.34
N TYR A 13 -3.11 15.69 -1.34
CA TYR A 13 -2.44 14.82 -0.38
C TYR A 13 -3.45 14.09 0.52
N GLU A 14 -4.50 14.78 0.98
CA GLU A 14 -5.60 14.15 1.72
C GLU A 14 -6.30 13.05 0.91
N PHE A 15 -6.53 13.29 -0.38
CA PHE A 15 -7.12 12.28 -1.26
C PHE A 15 -6.18 11.08 -1.44
N LEU A 16 -4.88 11.32 -1.63
CA LEU A 16 -3.88 10.26 -1.79
C LEU A 16 -3.77 9.40 -0.53
N GLU A 17 -3.76 10.01 0.66
CA GLU A 17 -3.72 9.28 1.93
C GLU A 17 -4.96 8.39 2.10
N ARG A 18 -6.17 8.94 1.85
CA ARG A 18 -7.41 8.13 1.88
C ARG A 18 -7.42 7.03 0.82
N LEU A 19 -6.86 7.31 -0.37
CA LEU A 19 -6.76 6.32 -1.43
C LEU A 19 -5.89 5.14 -0.98
N VAL A 20 -4.71 5.40 -0.43
CA VAL A 20 -3.74 4.38 -0.03
C VAL A 20 -4.20 3.61 1.21
N ASP A 21 -4.63 4.31 2.26
CA ASP A 21 -4.89 3.70 3.56
C ASP A 21 -6.30 3.10 3.68
N ILE A 22 -7.27 3.63 2.92
CA ILE A 22 -8.68 3.24 3.07
C ILE A 22 -9.22 2.58 1.80
N ALA A 23 -9.05 3.23 0.63
CA ALA A 23 -9.73 2.79 -0.58
C ALA A 23 -9.08 1.56 -1.22
N ILE A 24 -7.74 1.54 -1.35
CA ILE A 24 -7.02 0.42 -1.98
C ILE A 24 -7.24 -0.92 -1.24
N PRO A 25 -7.14 -1.00 0.10
CA PRO A 25 -7.41 -2.23 0.83
C PRO A 25 -8.83 -2.78 0.65
N ARG A 26 -9.79 -1.92 0.28
CA ARG A 26 -11.19 -2.29 0.03
C ARG A 26 -11.44 -2.77 -1.40
N ILE A 27 -10.46 -2.66 -2.30
CA ILE A 27 -10.56 -3.20 -3.66
C ILE A 27 -10.64 -4.73 -3.58
N ARG A 28 -11.69 -5.30 -4.17
CA ARG A 28 -11.84 -6.76 -4.29
C ARG A 28 -10.72 -7.35 -5.15
N ASP A 29 -10.16 -8.47 -4.70
CA ASP A 29 -9.05 -9.19 -5.36
C ASP A 29 -7.80 -8.34 -5.60
N PHE A 30 -7.49 -7.40 -4.71
CA PHE A 30 -6.30 -6.56 -4.81
C PHE A 30 -5.00 -7.39 -4.68
N ARG A 31 -4.16 -7.36 -5.73
CA ARG A 31 -2.87 -8.06 -5.79
C ARG A 31 -1.66 -7.12 -5.84
N GLY A 32 -1.82 -5.90 -5.35
CA GLY A 32 -0.82 -4.84 -5.54
C GLY A 32 -0.97 -4.14 -6.89
N LEU A 33 -0.60 -2.86 -6.90
CA LEU A 33 -0.53 -2.01 -8.07
C LEU A 33 0.59 -2.48 -9.00
N SER A 34 0.34 -2.38 -10.31
CA SER A 34 1.32 -2.74 -11.31
C SER A 34 2.40 -1.65 -11.43
N PRO A 35 3.70 -1.97 -11.27
CA PRO A 35 4.78 -1.02 -11.49
C PRO A 35 5.03 -0.73 -12.98
N ARG A 36 4.23 -1.34 -13.88
CA ARG A 36 4.26 -1.08 -15.32
C ARG A 36 3.29 0.01 -15.76
N SER A 37 2.45 0.53 -14.87
CA SER A 37 1.48 1.58 -15.21
C SER A 37 2.07 3.00 -15.19
N PHE A 38 3.40 3.10 -15.25
CA PHE A 38 4.11 4.36 -15.44
C PHE A 38 4.26 4.67 -16.94
N ASP A 39 4.35 5.94 -17.27
CA ASP A 39 4.35 6.44 -18.66
C ASP A 39 5.75 6.68 -19.25
N GLY A 40 6.82 6.29 -18.57
CA GLY A 40 8.20 6.56 -18.96
C GLY A 40 8.73 7.92 -18.48
N ARG A 41 7.86 8.77 -17.91
CA ARG A 41 8.20 10.11 -17.38
C ARG A 41 7.82 10.25 -15.91
N GLY A 42 7.70 9.14 -15.19
CA GLY A 42 7.38 9.14 -13.77
C GLY A 42 5.94 9.53 -13.43
N ASN A 43 5.03 9.66 -14.41
CA ASN A 43 3.61 9.77 -14.12
C ASN A 43 3.01 8.38 -13.99
N PHE A 44 2.06 8.24 -13.07
CA PHE A 44 1.42 6.96 -12.78
C PHE A 44 -0.07 7.05 -13.07
N ALA A 45 -0.60 6.04 -13.75
CA ALA A 45 -2.03 5.91 -13.99
C ALA A 45 -2.57 4.60 -13.42
N MET A 46 -3.75 4.64 -12.80
CA MET A 46 -4.48 3.45 -12.40
C MET A 46 -5.97 3.61 -12.66
N GLY A 47 -6.58 2.52 -13.14
CA GLY A 47 -8.03 2.40 -13.24
C GLY A 47 -8.58 1.70 -11.99
N VAL A 48 -9.68 2.22 -11.47
CA VAL A 48 -10.49 1.61 -10.41
C VAL A 48 -11.84 1.24 -11.02
N ASN A 49 -12.20 -0.03 -10.94
CA ASN A 49 -13.42 -0.54 -11.58
C ASN A 49 -14.71 -0.13 -10.84
N GLU A 50 -14.61 0.08 -9.53
CA GLU A 50 -15.76 0.23 -8.64
C GLU A 50 -15.56 1.46 -7.75
N GLN A 51 -16.41 2.48 -7.89
CA GLN A 51 -16.34 3.68 -7.03
C GLN A 51 -16.62 3.39 -5.54
N ILE A 52 -17.28 2.27 -5.21
CA ILE A 52 -17.71 1.89 -3.85
C ILE A 52 -16.54 1.56 -2.90
N ILE A 53 -15.31 1.59 -3.39
CA ILE A 53 -14.12 1.44 -2.56
C ILE A 53 -13.95 2.61 -1.58
N PHE A 54 -14.53 3.78 -1.90
CA PHE A 54 -14.56 4.93 -1.02
C PHE A 54 -15.70 4.81 0.00
N PRO A 55 -15.42 4.84 1.31
CA PRO A 55 -16.46 4.76 2.34
C PRO A 55 -17.44 5.94 2.32
N GLU A 56 -17.05 7.07 1.70
CA GLU A 56 -17.91 8.24 1.56
C GLU A 56 -19.06 8.03 0.57
N ILE A 57 -19.00 6.99 -0.27
CA ILE A 57 -20.06 6.70 -1.23
C ILE A 57 -21.08 5.75 -0.58
N ASP A 58 -22.33 6.22 -0.54
CA ASP A 58 -23.47 5.44 -0.08
C ASP A 58 -23.90 4.43 -1.16
N TYR A 59 -23.71 3.14 -0.87
CA TYR A 59 -24.03 2.05 -1.79
C TYR A 59 -25.51 2.05 -2.21
N ASP A 60 -26.42 2.39 -1.29
CA ASP A 60 -27.86 2.28 -1.53
C ASP A 60 -28.39 3.37 -2.49
N LYS A 61 -27.61 4.43 -2.71
CA LYS A 61 -27.94 5.52 -3.63
C LYS A 61 -27.35 5.34 -5.02
N ILE A 62 -26.58 4.28 -5.27
CA ILE A 62 -25.92 4.04 -6.55
C ILE A 62 -26.83 3.21 -7.44
N ASP A 63 -27.18 3.77 -8.59
CA ASP A 63 -27.95 3.07 -9.63
C ASP A 63 -27.07 2.10 -10.45
N THR A 64 -25.83 2.51 -10.75
CA THR A 64 -24.86 1.71 -11.53
C THR A 64 -23.43 1.88 -11.00
N LEU A 65 -22.68 0.76 -10.95
CA LEU A 65 -21.25 0.78 -10.68
C LEU A 65 -20.53 1.44 -11.85
N ARG A 66 -19.77 2.51 -11.59
CA ARG A 66 -18.89 3.14 -12.56
C ARG A 66 -17.45 3.02 -12.10
N GLY A 67 -16.57 2.92 -13.09
CA GLY A 67 -15.14 3.02 -12.89
C GLY A 67 -14.68 4.47 -12.86
N LEU A 68 -13.46 4.66 -12.38
CA LEU A 68 -12.76 5.93 -12.37
C LEU A 68 -11.29 5.70 -12.72
N ASP A 69 -10.70 6.63 -13.45
CA ASP A 69 -9.28 6.63 -13.76
C ASP A 69 -8.58 7.71 -12.93
N ILE A 70 -7.51 7.32 -12.24
CA ILE A 70 -6.69 8.21 -11.43
C ILE A 70 -5.33 8.33 -12.10
N THR A 71 -4.93 9.55 -12.41
CA THR A 71 -3.61 9.87 -12.92
C THR A 71 -2.89 10.76 -11.92
N ILE A 72 -1.72 10.31 -11.47
CA ILE A 72 -0.83 11.04 -10.59
C ILE A 72 0.30 11.62 -11.44
N THR A 73 0.29 12.94 -11.56
CA THR A 73 1.36 13.68 -12.24
C THR A 73 2.43 14.04 -11.21
N THR A 74 3.67 13.66 -11.49
CA THR A 74 4.82 13.95 -10.62
C THR A 74 5.84 14.80 -11.36
N THR A 75 6.84 15.31 -10.64
CA THR A 75 7.97 16.05 -11.22
C THR A 75 9.16 15.15 -11.53
N ALA A 76 9.03 13.83 -11.35
CA ALA A 76 10.06 12.87 -11.68
C ALA A 76 10.38 12.92 -13.18
N GLN A 77 11.63 12.62 -13.56
CA GLN A 77 11.99 12.55 -14.98
C GLN A 77 11.89 11.13 -15.52
N ASN A 78 12.04 10.15 -14.63
CA ASN A 78 12.10 8.73 -14.98
C ASN A 78 11.14 7.92 -14.11
N ASP A 79 10.76 6.73 -14.60
CA ASP A 79 9.87 5.81 -13.86
C ASP A 79 10.47 5.32 -12.54
N ASP A 80 11.79 5.22 -12.43
CA ASP A 80 12.46 4.81 -11.19
C ASP A 80 12.26 5.84 -10.06
N GLU A 81 12.39 7.11 -10.39
CA GLU A 81 12.16 8.22 -9.44
C GLU A 81 10.66 8.30 -9.07
N GLY A 82 9.78 8.17 -10.06
CA GLY A 82 8.33 8.13 -9.82
C GLY A 82 7.92 6.94 -8.94
N ARG A 83 8.50 5.77 -9.18
CA ARG A 83 8.32 4.57 -8.34
C ARG A 83 8.80 4.82 -6.92
N ALA A 84 10.02 5.31 -6.74
CA ALA A 84 10.58 5.58 -5.42
C ALA A 84 9.70 6.57 -4.62
N LEU A 85 9.19 7.62 -5.27
CA LEU A 85 8.29 8.59 -4.67
C LEU A 85 6.97 7.94 -4.20
N LEU A 86 6.30 7.19 -5.08
CA LEU A 86 5.04 6.54 -4.72
C LEU A 86 5.23 5.46 -3.65
N THR A 87 6.36 4.74 -3.67
CA THR A 87 6.72 3.79 -2.62
C THR A 87 6.92 4.50 -1.28
N ALA A 88 7.57 5.66 -1.25
CA ALA A 88 7.70 6.47 -0.04
C ALA A 88 6.34 6.97 0.48
N LEU A 89 5.39 7.22 -0.44
CA LEU A 89 3.98 7.50 -0.13
C LEU A 89 3.15 6.23 0.18
N ARG A 90 3.81 5.10 0.46
CA ARG A 90 3.22 3.83 0.90
C ARG A 90 2.29 3.19 -0.13
N PHE A 91 2.45 3.49 -1.42
CA PHE A 91 1.67 2.82 -2.46
C PHE A 91 1.99 1.32 -2.48
N PRO A 92 0.96 0.45 -2.41
CA PRO A 92 1.16 -0.99 -2.37
C PRO A 92 1.42 -1.55 -3.78
N PHE A 93 2.68 -1.52 -4.22
CA PHE A 93 3.09 -2.14 -5.48
C PHE A 93 3.24 -3.66 -5.36
N ARG A 94 2.91 -4.39 -6.42
CA ARG A 94 3.07 -5.83 -6.48
C ARG A 94 4.55 -6.23 -6.42
N GLY A 95 4.92 -7.07 -5.47
CA GLY A 95 6.27 -7.62 -5.34
C GLY A 95 7.24 -6.73 -4.57
N MET A 96 6.76 -5.66 -3.93
CA MET A 96 7.55 -4.85 -3.02
C MET A 96 7.02 -5.07 -1.60
N PRO A 97 7.88 -5.25 -0.58
CA PRO A 97 7.43 -5.31 0.81
C PRO A 97 6.73 -3.99 1.13
N SER A 98 5.42 -4.07 1.39
CA SER A 98 4.63 -2.89 1.78
C SER A 98 5.12 -2.40 3.14
N ALA A 99 5.17 -1.08 3.34
CA ALA A 99 5.55 -0.40 4.59
C ALA A 99 4.64 -0.70 5.81
N ASN A 100 3.87 -1.79 5.75
CA ASN A 100 3.10 -2.36 6.84
C ASN A 100 3.80 -3.58 7.48
N GLU A 101 5.00 -3.93 7.05
CA GLU A 101 5.81 -5.02 7.64
C GLU A 101 6.58 -4.62 8.91
N GLU A 102 6.61 -3.34 9.30
CA GLU A 102 7.35 -2.89 10.51
C GLU A 102 6.61 -3.06 11.85
N LYS A 103 5.57 -3.90 11.96
CA LYS A 103 4.86 -4.10 13.25
C LYS A 103 4.63 -5.54 13.73
N THR A 104 5.35 -6.54 13.22
CA THR A 104 5.21 -7.93 13.73
C THR A 104 6.52 -8.62 14.13
N GLU A 105 7.64 -7.90 14.20
CA GLU A 105 8.90 -8.43 14.76
C GLU A 105 9.23 -7.82 16.13
N ALA A 106 8.27 -7.87 17.05
CA ALA A 106 8.53 -7.57 18.46
C ALA A 106 7.59 -8.36 19.39
N LYS A 107 7.46 -9.68 19.17
CA LYS A 107 6.82 -10.59 20.13
C LYS A 107 7.14 -12.06 19.88
N GLU A 108 8.42 -12.39 19.71
CA GLU A 108 8.88 -13.78 19.87
C GLU A 108 10.28 -13.87 20.52
N GLU A 109 10.51 -13.05 21.55
CA GLU A 109 11.55 -13.29 22.56
C GLU A 109 10.91 -13.37 23.95
N THR A 110 10.09 -14.40 24.15
CA THR A 110 9.71 -14.86 25.50
C THR A 110 9.94 -16.37 25.61
N ALA A 111 11.13 -16.83 25.23
CA ALA A 111 11.62 -18.12 25.71
C ALA A 111 12.26 -17.91 27.10
N PRO A 112 11.68 -18.43 28.20
CA PRO A 112 12.27 -18.27 29.52
C PRO A 112 13.64 -18.95 29.55
N TRP A 113 14.67 -18.16 29.84
CA TRP A 113 16.10 -18.47 29.81
C TRP A 113 16.56 -19.60 30.77
N GLY A 114 15.64 -20.30 31.45
CA GLY A 114 15.96 -21.33 32.44
C GLY A 114 16.31 -22.70 31.84
N LEU A 115 15.58 -23.17 30.83
CA LEU A 115 15.68 -24.57 30.39
C LEU A 115 16.81 -24.82 29.39
N LYS A 116 17.10 -23.87 28.48
CA LYS A 116 18.22 -24.00 27.53
C LYS A 116 19.58 -23.99 28.25
N LYS A 117 19.73 -23.21 29.32
CA LYS A 117 20.97 -23.16 30.12
C LYS A 117 21.20 -24.46 30.90
N LEU A 118 20.15 -25.07 31.44
CA LEU A 118 20.25 -26.35 32.17
C LEU A 118 20.65 -27.51 31.24
N LEU A 119 20.14 -27.50 29.99
CA LEU A 119 20.49 -28.49 28.97
C LEU A 119 21.93 -28.32 28.48
N LEU A 120 22.43 -27.08 28.39
CA LEU A 120 23.83 -26.81 28.06
C LEU A 120 24.78 -27.19 29.20
N LEU A 121 24.42 -26.89 30.45
CA LEU A 121 25.21 -27.26 31.63
C LEU A 121 25.29 -28.79 31.83
N LYS A 122 24.21 -29.52 31.58
CA LYS A 122 24.23 -31.00 31.60
C LYS A 122 25.09 -31.60 30.48
N LYS A 123 25.22 -30.92 29.34
CA LYS A 123 26.11 -31.33 28.24
C LYS A 123 27.58 -31.02 28.51
N LEU A 124 27.87 -29.94 29.25
CA LEU A 124 29.24 -29.49 29.55
C LEU A 124 29.91 -30.25 30.70
N ASN A 125 29.14 -30.86 31.62
CA ASN A 125 29.67 -31.55 32.80
C ASN A 125 29.72 -33.09 32.66
N LYS A 126 29.84 -33.59 31.43
CA LYS A 126 29.98 -35.02 31.15
C LYS A 126 31.37 -35.33 30.60
N LEU A 127 32.38 -35.07 31.43
CA LEU A 127 33.74 -35.63 31.44
C LEU A 127 34.19 -35.71 32.90
#